data_AF-A0A7C6XFD1-F1
#
_entry.id   AF-A0A7C6XFD1-F1
#
_cell.length_a   1.000
_cell.length_b   1.000
_cell.length_c   1.000
_cell.angle_alpha   90.00
_cell.angle_beta   90.00
_cell.angle_gamma   90.00
#
_symmetry.space_group_name_H-M   'P 1'
#
loop_
_entity.id
_entity.type
_entity.pdbx_description
1 polymer ?
#
loop_
_entity_poly.entity_id
_entity_poly.type
_entity_poly.pdbx_seq_one_letter_code
_entity_poly.pdbx_strand_id
1 'polypeptide(L)'
;MTGQNPRKIARLVRQAFGVPLSRALTISRTEVLRAYRESTRRTYQANRHLIRGWRWLAAHSRRTCAMCLAMDGSIHSLEEQLVDHPNGRCAMTPVLVDEEPPARETGEQWLERQKPDVQERVLGKAGAEAYRAGAVTLQDFVGRRYSEEWGTTRYARSLRQILGPEEALRWRREALVRAKAVSESLRPARFVGAARGRFGELLEERSGTRVVRVVPAVVEHYRKHAGQFDLRRAEALLPTVLADPLKVVQGKKATTLVAVGEYDAEHYLVVPVKSLPGENWLETLYIDRKQKFEDRKWVVGGMIFKRRD
;
A
#
# COMPACT_ATOMS: atom_id res chain seq x y z
N MET A 1 33.92 -5.74 -26.05
CA MET A 1 33.07 -6.46 -25.06
C MET A 1 32.13 -7.40 -25.81
N THR A 2 32.26 -8.72 -25.61
CA THR A 2 31.58 -9.79 -26.37
C THR A 2 30.13 -10.09 -25.96
N GLY A 3 29.29 -9.07 -25.75
CA GLY A 3 27.85 -9.27 -25.42
C GLY A 3 27.59 -10.02 -24.10
N GLN A 4 28.53 -9.97 -23.16
CA GLN A 4 28.47 -10.77 -21.92
C GLN A 4 27.27 -10.39 -21.04
N ASN A 5 26.71 -11.38 -20.33
CA ASN A 5 25.64 -11.14 -19.36
C ASN A 5 26.08 -10.12 -18.28
N PRO A 6 25.28 -9.07 -17.97
CA PRO A 6 25.61 -8.09 -16.95
C PRO A 6 25.96 -8.66 -15.58
N ARG A 7 25.41 -9.83 -15.20
CA ARG A 7 25.76 -10.50 -13.94
C ARG A 7 27.19 -11.02 -13.94
N LYS A 8 27.68 -11.49 -15.10
CA LYS A 8 29.08 -11.91 -15.25
C LYS A 8 30.01 -10.71 -15.11
N ILE A 9 29.68 -9.62 -15.79
CA ILE A 9 30.42 -8.34 -15.71
C ILE A 9 30.45 -7.84 -14.25
N ALA A 10 29.31 -7.86 -13.55
CA ALA A 10 29.23 -7.42 -12.16
C ALA A 10 30.14 -8.23 -11.21
N ARG A 11 30.32 -9.54 -11.46
CA ARG A 11 31.27 -10.36 -10.68
C ARG A 11 32.71 -9.91 -10.91
N LEU A 12 33.08 -9.62 -12.15
CA LEU A 12 34.42 -9.12 -12.50
C LEU A 12 34.67 -7.74 -11.89
N VAL A 13 33.71 -6.82 -12.02
CA VAL A 13 33.78 -5.47 -11.41
C VAL A 13 33.95 -5.57 -9.89
N ARG A 14 33.21 -6.47 -9.24
CA ARG A 14 33.36 -6.69 -7.80
C ARG A 14 34.76 -7.22 -7.44
N GLN A 15 35.27 -8.19 -8.19
CA GLN A 15 36.60 -8.76 -7.98
C GLN A 15 37.70 -7.71 -8.16
N ALA A 16 37.59 -6.86 -9.17
CA ALA A 16 38.60 -5.86 -9.49
C ALA A 16 38.57 -4.63 -8.56
N PHE A 17 37.39 -4.17 -8.15
CA PHE A 17 37.23 -2.87 -7.47
C PHE A 17 36.67 -2.96 -6.05
N GLY A 18 36.35 -4.15 -5.53
CA GLY A 18 35.85 -4.33 -4.17
C GLY A 18 34.49 -3.67 -3.87
N VAL A 19 33.73 -3.27 -4.89
CA VAL A 19 32.46 -2.56 -4.72
C VAL A 19 31.30 -3.49 -4.30
N PRO A 20 30.27 -2.99 -3.58
CA PRO A 20 29.11 -3.81 -3.21
C PRO A 20 28.41 -4.43 -4.44
N LEU A 21 27.91 -5.66 -4.29
CA LEU A 21 27.26 -6.41 -5.38
C LEU A 21 26.09 -5.64 -6.03
N SER A 22 25.28 -4.95 -5.24
CA SER A 22 24.15 -4.15 -5.73
C SER A 22 24.59 -3.00 -6.64
N ARG A 23 25.70 -2.34 -6.28
CA ARG A 23 26.32 -1.29 -7.09
C ARG A 23 26.94 -1.87 -8.36
N ALA A 24 27.71 -2.96 -8.25
CA ALA A 24 28.29 -3.65 -9.39
C ALA A 24 27.23 -4.09 -10.43
N LEU A 25 26.12 -4.67 -9.97
CA LEU A 25 25.00 -5.07 -10.82
C LEU A 25 24.34 -3.87 -11.51
N THR A 26 24.12 -2.79 -10.76
CA THR A 26 23.48 -1.58 -11.30
C THR A 26 24.34 -0.93 -12.39
N ILE A 27 25.64 -0.76 -12.14
CA ILE A 27 26.58 -0.22 -13.12
C ILE A 27 26.63 -1.14 -14.34
N SER A 28 26.89 -2.43 -14.12
CA SER A 28 27.06 -3.38 -15.23
C SER A 28 25.82 -3.46 -16.12
N ARG A 29 24.61 -3.49 -15.54
CA ARG A 29 23.37 -3.53 -16.32
C ARG A 29 23.12 -2.20 -17.04
N THR A 30 23.34 -1.08 -16.36
CA THR A 30 23.07 0.26 -16.94
C THR A 30 24.00 0.53 -18.11
N GLU A 31 25.30 0.28 -17.97
CA GLU A 31 26.27 0.58 -19.03
C GLU A 31 26.17 -0.38 -20.21
N VAL A 32 25.84 -1.66 -19.97
CA VAL A 32 25.53 -2.58 -21.07
C VAL A 32 24.30 -2.11 -21.85
N LEU A 33 23.22 -1.72 -21.17
CA LEU A 33 22.01 -1.22 -21.84
C LEU A 33 22.25 0.11 -22.55
N ARG A 34 23.06 1.01 -21.98
CA ARG A 34 23.47 2.27 -22.61
C ARG A 34 24.21 2.00 -23.92
N ALA A 35 25.17 1.07 -23.91
CA ALA A 35 25.91 0.68 -25.11
C ALA A 35 24.99 0.13 -26.20
N TYR A 36 24.05 -0.76 -25.86
CA TYR A 36 23.08 -1.28 -26.83
C TYR A 36 22.19 -0.18 -27.42
N ARG A 37 21.63 0.70 -26.58
CA ARG A 37 20.77 1.80 -27.03
C ARG A 37 21.52 2.79 -27.93
N GLU A 38 22.77 3.11 -27.60
CA GLU A 38 23.61 3.97 -28.44
C GLU A 38 23.95 3.30 -29.78
N SER A 39 24.24 2.00 -29.78
CA SER A 39 24.43 1.24 -31.03
C SER A 39 23.17 1.25 -31.90
N THR A 40 21.98 1.08 -31.30
CA THR A 40 20.70 1.18 -31.99
C THR A 40 20.51 2.58 -32.60
N ARG A 41 20.76 3.64 -31.82
CA ARG A 41 20.64 5.04 -32.29
C ARG A 41 21.58 5.33 -33.46
N ARG A 42 22.84 4.89 -33.38
CA ARG A 42 23.82 5.04 -34.49
C ARG A 42 23.40 4.26 -35.73
N THR A 43 22.80 3.09 -35.55
CA THR A 43 22.22 2.32 -36.67
C THR A 43 21.09 3.10 -37.32
N TYR A 44 20.21 3.73 -36.53
CA TYR A 44 19.15 4.59 -37.07
C TYR A 44 19.70 5.82 -37.79
N GLN A 45 20.73 6.47 -37.23
CA GLN A 45 21.44 7.58 -37.87
C GLN A 45 22.07 7.20 -39.22
N ALA A 46 22.74 6.04 -39.30
CA ALA A 46 23.32 5.55 -40.55
C ALA A 46 22.25 5.28 -41.63
N ASN A 47 21.03 4.97 -41.21
CA ASN A 47 19.88 4.70 -42.06
C ASN A 47 18.85 5.85 -42.04
N ARG A 48 19.30 7.11 -41.88
CA ARG A 48 18.44 8.31 -41.82
C ARG A 48 17.55 8.51 -43.05
N HIS A 49 17.88 7.88 -44.17
CA HIS A 49 17.07 7.89 -45.39
C HIS A 49 15.82 7.00 -45.28
N LEU A 50 15.80 6.04 -44.34
CA LEU A 50 14.63 5.19 -44.02
C LEU A 50 13.99 5.56 -42.69
N ILE A 51 14.77 6.08 -41.73
CA ILE A 51 14.35 6.31 -40.36
C ILE A 51 14.46 7.80 -40.04
N ARG A 52 13.34 8.48 -39.77
CA ARG A 52 13.32 9.93 -39.43
C ARG A 52 13.56 10.21 -37.94
N GLY A 53 13.38 9.21 -37.08
CA GLY A 53 13.50 9.36 -35.64
C GLY A 53 13.29 8.05 -34.89
N TRP A 54 13.11 8.14 -33.58
CA TRP A 54 12.76 6.98 -32.77
C TRP A 54 11.65 7.31 -31.78
N ARG A 55 10.85 6.30 -31.47
CA ARG A 55 9.78 6.36 -30.48
C ARG A 55 10.23 5.66 -29.21
N TRP A 56 9.93 6.26 -28.06
CA TRP A 56 10.22 5.66 -26.76
C TRP A 56 9.26 4.49 -26.46
N LEU A 57 9.83 3.36 -26.03
CA LEU A 57 9.09 2.15 -25.68
C LEU A 57 9.35 1.74 -24.23
N ALA A 58 8.29 1.65 -23.43
CA ALA A 58 8.27 1.14 -22.06
C ALA A 58 7.51 -0.18 -21.94
N ALA A 59 7.82 -0.97 -20.90
CA ALA A 59 7.34 -2.35 -20.76
C ALA A 59 5.92 -2.52 -20.16
N HIS A 60 5.13 -1.44 -20.02
CA HIS A 60 3.71 -1.47 -19.55
C HIS A 60 3.41 -2.49 -18.45
N SER A 61 3.97 -2.28 -17.25
CA SER A 61 3.86 -3.25 -16.16
C SER A 61 3.69 -2.53 -14.83
N ARG A 62 3.17 -3.23 -13.81
CA ARG A 62 3.11 -2.74 -12.42
C ARG A 62 4.47 -2.34 -11.81
N ARG A 63 5.58 -2.69 -12.48
CA ARG A 63 6.96 -2.33 -12.09
C ARG A 63 7.55 -1.21 -12.96
N THR A 64 6.83 -0.74 -13.98
CA THR A 64 7.27 0.36 -14.83
C THR A 64 7.04 1.65 -14.06
N CYS A 65 8.06 2.50 -13.95
CA CYS A 65 7.95 3.74 -13.18
C CYS A 65 7.14 4.80 -13.95
N ALA A 66 6.63 5.80 -13.22
CA ALA A 66 5.82 6.88 -13.78
C ALA A 66 6.52 7.61 -14.94
N MET A 67 7.80 7.96 -14.80
CA MET A 67 8.58 8.61 -15.87
C MET A 67 8.65 7.77 -17.14
N CYS A 68 8.89 6.46 -17.03
CA CYS A 68 8.94 5.59 -18.21
C CYS A 68 7.58 5.51 -18.93
N LEU A 69 6.48 5.48 -18.17
CA LEU A 69 5.13 5.49 -18.75
C LEU A 69 4.78 6.85 -19.37
N ALA A 70 5.23 7.95 -18.75
CA ALA A 70 5.08 9.30 -19.29
C ALA A 70 5.78 9.47 -20.65
N MET A 71 7.00 8.94 -20.75
CA MET A 71 7.77 9.01 -22.00
C MET A 71 7.26 8.03 -23.06
N ASP A 72 6.49 7.00 -22.71
CA ASP A 72 6.13 5.97 -23.67
C ASP A 72 5.25 6.52 -24.81
N GLY A 73 5.72 6.33 -26.03
CA GLY A 73 5.06 6.85 -27.25
C GLY A 73 5.62 8.17 -27.76
N SER A 74 6.42 8.92 -26.98
CA SER A 74 7.05 10.15 -27.47
C SER A 74 8.03 9.87 -28.60
N ILE A 75 8.05 10.75 -29.61
CA ILE A 75 8.95 10.69 -30.76
C ILE A 75 10.11 11.64 -30.52
N HIS A 76 11.31 11.18 -30.82
CA HIS A 76 12.58 11.83 -30.58
C HIS A 76 13.42 11.82 -31.86
N SER A 77 14.30 12.82 -31.97
CA SER A 77 15.21 12.91 -33.12
C SER A 77 16.34 11.88 -33.04
N LEU A 78 17.03 11.66 -34.14
CA LEU A 78 18.16 10.72 -34.20
C LEU A 78 19.38 11.20 -33.40
N GLU A 79 19.44 12.49 -33.11
CA GLU A 79 20.46 13.15 -32.29
C GLU A 79 20.19 12.97 -30.79
N GLU A 80 18.93 12.78 -30.39
CA GLU A 80 18.58 12.58 -28.99
C GLU A 80 18.91 11.16 -28.52
N GLN A 81 19.71 11.06 -27.47
CA GLN A 81 19.98 9.80 -26.77
C GLN A 81 18.81 9.40 -25.87
N LEU A 82 18.50 8.10 -25.80
CA LEU A 82 17.60 7.56 -24.78
C LEU A 82 18.30 7.59 -23.42
N VAL A 83 18.03 8.65 -22.68
CA VAL A 83 18.53 8.88 -21.32
C VAL A 83 17.49 8.42 -20.30
N ASP A 84 17.65 7.20 -19.81
CA ASP A 84 16.77 6.56 -18.81
C ASP A 84 17.36 6.67 -17.39
N HIS A 85 16.64 6.15 -16.39
CA HIS A 85 17.16 5.94 -15.05
C HIS A 85 18.08 4.70 -14.97
N PRO A 86 18.94 4.58 -13.94
CA PRO A 86 19.73 3.37 -13.71
C PRO A 86 18.85 2.12 -13.58
N ASN A 87 19.28 1.00 -14.15
CA ASN A 87 18.49 -0.24 -14.31
C ASN A 87 17.18 -0.07 -15.12
N GLY A 88 17.06 0.98 -15.91
CA GLY A 88 15.95 1.23 -16.81
C GLY A 88 15.64 0.07 -17.75
N ARG A 89 14.39 0.02 -18.23
CA ARG A 89 13.87 -1.06 -19.10
C ARG A 89 13.36 -0.54 -20.45
N CYS A 90 13.53 0.74 -20.73
CA CYS A 90 13.03 1.36 -21.96
C CYS A 90 13.87 1.00 -23.19
N ALA A 91 13.29 1.10 -24.37
CA ALA A 91 13.95 0.87 -25.64
C ALA A 91 13.54 1.92 -26.69
N MET A 92 14.30 1.98 -27.77
CA MET A 92 13.99 2.79 -28.94
C MET A 92 13.35 1.92 -30.02
N THR A 93 12.19 2.30 -30.52
CA THR A 93 11.62 1.71 -31.75
C THR A 93 11.77 2.71 -32.90
N PRO A 94 12.15 2.27 -34.12
CA PRO A 94 12.38 3.20 -35.23
C PRO A 94 11.07 3.83 -35.69
N VAL A 95 11.17 5.06 -36.22
CA VAL A 95 10.06 5.77 -36.87
C VAL A 95 10.49 6.03 -38.32
N LEU A 96 9.76 5.47 -39.28
CA LEU A 96 10.10 5.53 -40.70
C LEU A 96 9.78 6.91 -41.30
N VAL A 97 10.46 7.28 -42.38
CA VAL A 97 10.29 8.60 -43.04
C VAL A 97 8.88 8.76 -43.61
N ASP A 98 8.42 7.77 -44.37
CA ASP A 98 7.21 7.85 -45.21
C ASP A 98 6.00 7.07 -44.65
N GLU A 99 6.11 6.56 -43.42
CA GLU A 99 5.03 5.81 -42.78
C GLU A 99 4.65 6.46 -41.46
N GLU A 100 3.34 6.61 -41.24
CA GLU A 100 2.85 6.99 -39.92
C GLU A 100 3.10 5.82 -38.97
N PRO A 101 3.84 6.01 -37.86
CA PRO A 101 4.14 4.91 -36.98
C PRO A 101 2.86 4.30 -36.42
N PRO A 102 2.74 2.97 -36.37
CA PRO A 102 1.50 2.31 -36.01
C PRO A 102 0.96 2.82 -34.69
N ALA A 103 -0.36 3.02 -34.65
CA ALA A 103 -1.07 3.37 -33.44
C ALA A 103 -0.79 2.28 -32.40
N ARG A 104 -0.37 2.73 -31.22
CA ARG A 104 -0.10 1.85 -30.09
C ARG A 104 -0.56 2.54 -28.84
N GLU A 105 -0.92 1.71 -27.88
CA GLU A 105 -1.22 2.19 -26.55
C GLU A 105 0.00 2.90 -25.95
N THR A 106 -0.22 4.10 -25.41
CA THR A 106 0.79 4.86 -24.66
C THR A 106 0.84 4.39 -23.20
N GLY A 107 1.91 4.75 -22.49
CA GLY A 107 2.01 4.44 -21.06
C GLY A 107 0.93 5.14 -20.22
N GLU A 108 0.45 6.29 -20.67
CA GLU A 108 -0.64 7.04 -20.03
C GLU A 108 -1.99 6.34 -20.22
N GLN A 109 -2.36 6.02 -21.47
CA GLN A 109 -3.53 5.18 -21.76
C GLN A 109 -3.45 3.84 -21.02
N TRP A 110 -2.22 3.31 -20.89
CA TRP A 110 -2.01 2.09 -20.14
C TRP A 110 -2.37 2.23 -18.67
N LEU A 111 -1.86 3.28 -18.02
CA LEU A 111 -2.04 3.54 -16.61
C LEU A 111 -3.49 3.90 -16.25
N GLU A 112 -4.15 4.66 -17.12
CA GLU A 112 -5.53 5.13 -16.95
C GLU A 112 -6.52 3.96 -16.78
N ARG A 113 -6.41 2.92 -17.61
CA ARG A 113 -7.28 1.73 -17.50
C ARG A 113 -6.95 0.78 -16.36
N GLN A 114 -5.84 0.99 -15.64
CA GLN A 114 -5.44 0.08 -14.59
C GLN A 114 -6.31 0.22 -13.34
N LYS A 115 -6.41 -0.88 -12.59
CA LYS A 115 -7.04 -0.88 -11.27
C LYS A 115 -6.33 0.10 -10.31
N PRO A 116 -7.03 0.66 -9.32
CA PRO A 116 -6.46 1.62 -8.38
C PRO A 116 -5.17 1.14 -7.71
N ASP A 117 -5.06 -0.14 -7.36
CA ASP A 117 -3.88 -0.72 -6.70
C ASP A 117 -2.64 -0.76 -7.61
N VAL A 118 -2.83 -0.83 -8.93
CA VAL A 118 -1.73 -0.71 -9.91
C VAL A 118 -1.29 0.74 -10.03
N GLN A 119 -2.23 1.68 -10.14
CA GLN A 119 -1.89 3.10 -10.19
C GLN A 119 -1.14 3.54 -8.93
N GLU A 120 -1.58 3.10 -7.75
CA GLU A 120 -0.89 3.33 -6.47
C GLU A 120 0.49 2.69 -6.43
N ARG A 121 0.68 1.54 -7.08
CA ARG A 121 2.00 0.90 -7.17
C ARG A 121 2.97 1.71 -8.03
N VAL A 122 2.47 2.36 -9.08
CA VAL A 122 3.27 3.14 -10.04
C VAL A 122 3.57 4.55 -9.50
N LEU A 123 2.55 5.25 -9.00
CA LEU A 123 2.59 6.67 -8.63
C LEU A 123 2.77 6.89 -7.11
N GLY A 124 2.62 5.84 -6.30
CA GLY A 124 2.39 5.96 -4.87
C GLY A 124 0.95 6.34 -4.54
N LYS A 125 0.50 6.10 -3.31
CA LYS A 125 -0.90 6.35 -2.90
C LYS A 125 -1.38 7.78 -3.13
N ALA A 126 -0.60 8.74 -2.65
CA ALA A 126 -0.90 10.17 -2.81
C ALA A 126 -0.81 10.61 -4.27
N GLY A 127 0.19 10.13 -5.01
CA GLY A 127 0.37 10.46 -6.43
C GLY A 127 -0.75 9.91 -7.29
N ALA A 128 -1.21 8.68 -7.02
CA ALA A 128 -2.34 8.08 -7.72
C ALA A 128 -3.66 8.82 -7.44
N GLU A 129 -3.86 9.27 -6.20
CA GLU A 129 -5.04 10.06 -5.86
C GLU A 129 -5.03 11.43 -6.56
N ALA A 130 -3.90 12.15 -6.51
CA ALA A 130 -3.72 13.41 -7.22
C ALA A 130 -3.90 13.25 -8.74
N TYR A 131 -3.38 12.16 -9.32
CA TYR A 131 -3.53 11.84 -10.74
C TYR A 131 -4.99 11.59 -11.12
N ARG A 132 -5.70 10.75 -10.36
CA ARG A 132 -7.14 10.50 -10.60
C ARG A 132 -8.00 11.74 -10.44
N ALA A 133 -7.60 12.67 -9.58
CA ALA A 133 -8.27 13.94 -9.40
C ALA A 133 -7.90 14.99 -10.46
N GLY A 134 -6.97 14.69 -11.39
CA GLY A 134 -6.49 15.61 -12.41
C GLY A 134 -5.55 16.70 -11.89
N ALA A 135 -5.10 16.61 -10.63
CA ALA A 135 -4.17 17.58 -10.04
C ALA A 135 -2.73 17.44 -10.54
N VAL A 136 -2.39 16.27 -11.08
CA VAL A 136 -1.13 16.01 -11.79
C VAL A 136 -1.40 15.14 -13.01
N THR A 137 -0.60 15.32 -14.04
CA THR A 137 -0.53 14.45 -15.21
C THR A 137 0.67 13.51 -15.11
N LEU A 138 0.72 12.49 -15.97
CA LEU A 138 1.86 11.57 -15.96
C LEU A 138 3.18 12.27 -16.37
N GLN A 139 3.09 13.30 -17.22
CA GLN A 139 4.24 14.11 -17.65
C GLN A 139 4.90 14.86 -16.50
N ASP A 140 4.14 15.28 -15.48
CA ASP A 140 4.70 15.97 -14.32
C ASP A 140 5.73 15.14 -13.54
N PHE A 141 5.62 13.81 -13.64
CA PHE A 141 6.57 12.88 -13.03
C PHE A 141 7.90 12.78 -13.76
N VAL A 142 8.07 13.41 -14.93
CA VAL A 142 9.35 13.37 -15.66
C VAL A 142 10.33 14.35 -15.04
N GLY A 143 11.37 13.82 -14.37
CA GLY A 143 12.50 14.59 -13.86
C GLY A 143 13.76 14.36 -14.68
N ARG A 144 14.64 15.36 -14.73
CA ARG A 144 15.99 15.28 -15.29
C ARG A 144 17.01 15.75 -14.27
N ARG A 145 18.17 15.10 -14.24
CA ARG A 145 19.34 15.51 -13.45
C ARG A 145 20.60 15.32 -14.27
N TYR A 146 21.57 16.21 -14.08
CA TYR A 146 22.91 16.07 -14.61
C TYR A 146 23.90 15.72 -13.48
N SER A 147 24.92 14.94 -13.83
CA SER A 147 26.10 14.65 -13.03
C SER A 147 27.32 14.73 -13.94
N GLU A 148 28.42 15.30 -13.45
CA GLU A 148 29.68 15.33 -14.20
C GLU A 148 30.20 13.92 -14.53
N GLU A 149 30.03 12.97 -13.60
CA GLU A 149 30.52 11.60 -13.75
C GLU A 149 29.64 10.74 -14.68
N TRP A 150 28.31 10.91 -14.64
CA TRP A 150 27.35 10.01 -15.30
C TRP A 150 26.53 10.65 -16.43
N GLY A 151 26.71 11.96 -16.63
CA GLY A 151 25.93 12.77 -17.57
C GLY A 151 24.48 12.96 -17.14
N THR A 152 23.62 13.22 -18.12
CA THR A 152 22.17 13.35 -17.87
C THR A 152 21.55 12.01 -17.52
N THR A 153 20.61 12.03 -16.59
CA THR A 153 19.71 10.93 -16.25
C THR A 153 18.28 11.44 -16.12
N ARG A 154 17.29 10.61 -16.45
CA ARG A 154 15.88 10.87 -16.14
C ARG A 154 15.49 10.11 -14.87
N TYR A 155 14.49 10.61 -14.14
CA TYR A 155 13.95 9.96 -12.95
C TYR A 155 12.47 10.28 -12.77
N ALA A 156 11.76 9.49 -11.98
CA ALA A 156 10.39 9.81 -11.58
C ALA A 156 10.39 10.82 -10.43
N ARG A 157 9.89 12.04 -10.66
CA ARG A 157 9.73 13.07 -9.62
C ARG A 157 8.77 12.56 -8.56
N SER A 158 9.03 12.94 -7.31
CA SER A 158 8.08 12.73 -6.23
C SER A 158 6.95 13.76 -6.30
N LEU A 159 5.77 13.43 -5.76
CA LEU A 159 4.66 14.38 -5.67
C LEU A 159 5.07 15.70 -4.97
N ARG A 160 5.94 15.62 -3.96
CA ARG A 160 6.52 16.79 -3.29
C ARG A 160 7.34 17.68 -4.22
N GLN A 161 8.07 17.10 -5.18
CA GLN A 161 8.80 17.88 -6.18
C GLN A 161 7.89 18.49 -7.23
N ILE A 162 6.70 17.92 -7.45
CA ILE A 162 5.72 18.38 -8.44
C ILE A 162 4.88 19.53 -7.86
N LEU A 163 4.25 19.29 -6.71
CA LEU A 163 3.26 20.20 -6.11
C LEU A 163 3.78 21.01 -4.91
N GLY A 164 5.01 20.75 -4.47
CA GLY A 164 5.55 21.32 -3.24
C GLY A 164 5.19 20.53 -1.97
N PRO A 165 5.78 20.89 -0.82
CA PRO A 165 5.66 20.13 0.42
C PRO A 165 4.25 20.14 1.02
N GLU A 166 3.57 21.27 1.03
CA GLU A 166 2.26 21.45 1.67
C GLU A 166 1.17 20.68 0.93
N GLU A 167 1.09 20.89 -0.38
CA GLU A 167 0.10 20.25 -1.24
C GLU A 167 0.32 18.74 -1.31
N ALA A 168 1.56 18.26 -1.41
CA ALA A 168 1.84 16.82 -1.36
C ALA A 168 1.46 16.20 0.00
N LEU A 169 1.56 16.95 1.10
CA LEU A 169 1.09 16.50 2.41
C LEU A 169 -0.43 16.41 2.46
N ARG A 170 -1.15 17.36 1.82
CA ARG A 170 -2.61 17.33 1.67
C ARG A 170 -3.07 16.04 0.99
N TRP A 171 -2.52 15.75 -0.19
CA TRP A 171 -2.80 14.52 -0.94
C TRP A 171 -2.47 13.24 -0.16
N ARG A 172 -1.38 13.27 0.63
CA ARG A 172 -1.03 12.14 1.50
C ARG A 172 -2.09 11.92 2.59
N ARG A 173 -2.61 12.99 3.20
CA ARG A 173 -3.68 12.90 4.21
C ARG A 173 -4.97 12.40 3.57
N GLU A 174 -5.36 12.93 2.42
CA GLU A 174 -6.55 12.50 1.69
C GLU A 174 -6.47 11.02 1.29
N ALA A 175 -5.33 10.57 0.75
CA ALA A 175 -5.13 9.17 0.42
C ALA A 175 -5.21 8.24 1.65
N LEU A 176 -4.78 8.71 2.83
CA LEU A 176 -4.92 7.96 4.08
C LEU A 176 -6.38 7.89 4.54
N VAL A 177 -7.12 9.00 4.46
CA VAL A 177 -8.56 9.04 4.81
C VAL A 177 -9.35 8.13 3.88
N ARG A 178 -9.11 8.19 2.56
CA ARG A 178 -9.76 7.32 1.58
C ARG A 178 -9.41 5.84 1.81
N ALA A 179 -8.15 5.52 2.07
CA ALA A 179 -7.74 4.15 2.39
C ALA A 179 -8.44 3.63 3.66
N LYS A 180 -8.61 4.49 4.67
CA LYS A 180 -9.35 4.17 5.89
C LYS A 180 -10.84 3.94 5.60
N ALA A 181 -11.48 4.84 4.85
CA ALA A 181 -12.89 4.71 4.46
C ALA A 181 -13.17 3.46 3.62
N VAL A 182 -12.29 3.14 2.66
CA VAL A 182 -12.36 1.90 1.87
C VAL A 182 -12.14 0.67 2.76
N SER A 183 -11.19 0.73 3.71
CA SER A 183 -10.99 -0.34 4.69
C SER A 183 -12.16 -0.50 5.68
N GLU A 184 -12.96 0.54 5.90
CA GLU A 184 -14.15 0.52 6.75
C GLU A 184 -15.34 -0.03 5.95
N SER A 185 -15.50 0.36 4.68
CA SER A 185 -16.59 -0.09 3.79
C SER A 185 -16.42 -1.52 3.27
N LEU A 186 -15.20 -2.02 3.12
CA LEU A 186 -14.91 -3.39 2.63
C LEU A 186 -14.95 -4.46 3.74
N ARG A 187 -15.36 -4.13 4.96
CA ARG A 187 -15.51 -5.15 6.02
C ARG A 187 -16.79 -5.94 5.75
N PRO A 188 -16.74 -7.26 5.48
CA PRO A 188 -17.91 -8.12 5.66
C PRO A 188 -18.13 -8.25 7.16
N ALA A 189 -18.66 -7.19 7.76
CA ALA A 189 -18.90 -7.08 9.18
C ALA A 189 -20.02 -8.06 9.53
N ARG A 190 -19.67 -9.12 10.26
CA ARG A 190 -20.67 -10.08 10.73
C ARG A 190 -21.35 -9.51 11.95
N PHE A 191 -22.67 -9.66 12.02
CA PHE A 191 -23.42 -9.40 13.23
C PHE A 191 -22.97 -10.38 14.32
N VAL A 192 -22.66 -9.83 15.49
CA VAL A 192 -22.17 -10.60 16.65
C VAL A 192 -23.28 -10.75 17.68
N GLY A 193 -23.99 -9.65 17.92
CA GLY A 193 -25.06 -9.57 18.91
C GLY A 193 -25.53 -8.13 19.08
N ALA A 194 -26.64 -7.95 19.77
CA ALA A 194 -27.14 -6.65 20.20
C ALA A 194 -27.08 -6.60 21.73
N ALA A 195 -26.37 -5.62 22.27
CA ALA A 195 -26.26 -5.46 23.70
C ALA A 195 -27.59 -5.01 24.32
N ARG A 196 -27.87 -5.47 25.54
CA ARG A 196 -29.09 -5.14 26.30
C ARG A 196 -28.73 -4.65 27.70
N GLY A 197 -29.76 -4.24 28.44
CA GLY A 197 -29.62 -3.67 29.78
C GLY A 197 -28.63 -2.51 29.83
N ARG A 198 -27.92 -2.39 30.96
CA ARG A 198 -27.00 -1.30 31.22
C ARG A 198 -25.80 -1.25 30.27
N PHE A 199 -25.34 -2.40 29.77
CA PHE A 199 -24.26 -2.42 28.77
C PHE A 199 -24.74 -1.91 27.41
N GLY A 200 -25.97 -2.26 27.02
CA GLY A 200 -26.60 -1.71 25.82
C GLY A 200 -26.80 -0.19 25.89
N GLU A 201 -27.20 0.34 27.05
CA GLU A 201 -27.32 1.79 27.28
C GLU A 201 -25.98 2.50 27.13
N LEU A 202 -24.91 1.96 27.72
CA LEU A 202 -23.55 2.52 27.61
C LEU A 202 -23.03 2.52 26.16
N LEU A 203 -23.34 1.49 25.37
CA LEU A 203 -22.96 1.45 23.95
C LEU A 203 -23.78 2.46 23.13
N GLU A 204 -25.08 2.57 23.39
CA GLU A 204 -25.95 3.54 22.74
C GLU A 204 -25.49 4.97 23.01
N GLU A 205 -25.17 5.31 24.26
CA GLU A 205 -24.66 6.64 24.64
C GLU A 205 -23.35 6.98 23.91
N ARG A 206 -22.45 6.01 23.73
CA ARG A 206 -21.13 6.23 23.11
C ARG A 206 -21.13 6.20 21.59
N SER A 207 -22.06 5.47 20.99
CA SER A 207 -22.01 5.15 19.56
C SER A 207 -23.32 5.40 18.82
N GLY A 208 -24.45 5.62 19.50
CA GLY A 208 -25.77 5.69 18.87
C GLY A 208 -26.26 4.36 18.29
N THR A 209 -25.68 3.24 18.74
CA THR A 209 -26.19 1.90 18.42
C THR A 209 -25.83 0.88 19.49
N ARG A 210 -26.65 -0.16 19.66
CA ARG A 210 -26.36 -1.33 20.52
C ARG A 210 -25.79 -2.52 19.76
N VAL A 211 -25.71 -2.41 18.43
CA VAL A 211 -25.28 -3.51 17.57
C VAL A 211 -23.77 -3.64 17.61
N VAL A 212 -23.29 -4.84 17.93
CA VAL A 212 -21.87 -5.18 17.90
C VAL A 212 -21.58 -6.01 16.65
N ARG A 213 -20.52 -5.64 15.94
CA ARG A 213 -20.04 -6.32 14.73
C ARG A 213 -18.61 -6.82 14.90
N VAL A 214 -18.22 -7.81 14.10
CA VAL A 214 -16.85 -8.32 14.05
C VAL A 214 -16.39 -8.43 12.60
N VAL A 215 -15.11 -8.16 12.36
CA VAL A 215 -14.47 -8.37 11.07
C VAL A 215 -13.80 -9.75 11.00
N PRO A 216 -13.76 -10.44 9.85
CA PRO A 216 -13.16 -11.76 9.75
C PRO A 216 -11.71 -11.82 10.24
N ALA A 217 -10.92 -10.76 10.08
CA ALA A 217 -9.55 -10.70 10.57
C ALA A 217 -9.46 -10.80 12.10
N VAL A 218 -10.42 -10.23 12.84
CA VAL A 218 -10.48 -10.36 14.31
C VAL A 218 -10.88 -11.78 14.68
N VAL A 219 -11.83 -12.37 13.94
CA VAL A 219 -12.23 -13.77 14.11
C VAL A 219 -11.04 -14.70 13.91
N GLU A 220 -10.26 -14.51 12.84
CA GLU A 220 -9.04 -15.28 12.60
C GLU A 220 -7.99 -15.04 13.69
N HIS A 221 -7.86 -13.80 14.18
CA HIS A 221 -6.91 -13.46 15.23
C HIS A 221 -7.18 -14.22 16.52
N TYR A 222 -8.39 -14.13 17.09
CA TYR A 222 -8.65 -14.84 18.35
C TYR A 222 -8.73 -16.37 18.16
N ARG A 223 -9.07 -16.84 16.94
CA ARG A 223 -9.04 -18.29 16.63
C ARG A 223 -7.66 -18.91 16.66
N LYS A 224 -6.59 -18.13 16.49
CA LYS A 224 -5.20 -18.60 16.68
C LYS A 224 -4.93 -19.05 18.13
N HIS A 225 -5.80 -18.67 19.07
CA HIS A 225 -5.72 -19.08 20.47
C HIS A 225 -6.56 -20.33 20.79
N ALA A 226 -6.95 -21.13 19.80
CA ALA A 226 -7.74 -22.37 19.99
C ALA A 226 -7.14 -23.38 20.97
N GLY A 227 -5.82 -23.39 21.12
CA GLY A 227 -5.13 -24.25 22.09
C GLY A 227 -5.13 -23.71 23.52
N GLN A 228 -5.63 -22.49 23.76
CA GLN A 228 -5.60 -21.85 25.08
C GLN A 228 -6.90 -22.03 25.87
N PHE A 229 -8.03 -22.14 25.16
CA PHE A 229 -9.36 -22.35 25.74
C PHE A 229 -10.33 -22.88 24.68
N ASP A 230 -11.46 -23.44 25.11
CA ASP A 230 -12.53 -23.86 24.19
C ASP A 230 -13.18 -22.62 23.54
N LEU A 231 -12.71 -22.33 22.32
CA LEU A 231 -13.20 -21.25 21.49
C LEU A 231 -14.66 -21.44 21.07
N ARG A 232 -15.11 -22.67 20.84
CA ARG A 232 -16.50 -22.90 20.40
C ARG A 232 -17.45 -22.51 21.51
N ARG A 233 -17.12 -22.88 22.75
CA ARG A 233 -17.85 -22.45 23.95
C ARG A 233 -17.80 -20.92 24.12
N ALA A 234 -16.62 -20.31 23.95
CA ALA A 234 -16.47 -18.86 24.08
C ALA A 234 -17.30 -18.09 23.04
N GLU A 235 -17.26 -18.51 21.77
CA GLU A 235 -18.09 -17.94 20.70
C GLU A 235 -19.58 -18.14 20.99
N ALA A 236 -19.99 -19.29 21.54
CA ALA A 236 -21.38 -19.57 21.90
C ALA A 236 -21.91 -18.71 23.06
N LEU A 237 -21.06 -18.36 24.02
CA LEU A 237 -21.42 -17.49 25.16
C LEU A 237 -21.48 -16.01 24.79
N LEU A 238 -20.86 -15.61 23.68
CA LEU A 238 -20.66 -14.23 23.29
C LEU A 238 -21.97 -13.42 23.17
N PRO A 239 -23.07 -13.91 22.53
CA PRO A 239 -24.33 -13.17 22.49
C PRO A 239 -24.92 -12.93 23.89
N THR A 240 -24.79 -13.90 24.79
CA THR A 240 -25.29 -13.80 26.17
C THR A 240 -24.48 -12.79 26.97
N VAL A 241 -23.15 -12.81 26.87
CA VAL A 241 -22.27 -11.85 27.55
C VAL A 241 -22.48 -10.42 27.05
N LEU A 242 -22.75 -10.24 25.76
CA LEU A 242 -23.10 -8.92 25.21
C LEU A 242 -24.49 -8.46 25.66
N ALA A 243 -25.45 -9.38 25.80
CA ALA A 243 -26.81 -9.05 26.23
C ALA A 243 -26.86 -8.67 27.71
N ASP A 244 -26.18 -9.43 28.57
CA ASP A 244 -26.22 -9.23 30.02
C ASP A 244 -24.87 -9.60 30.68
N PRO A 245 -23.87 -8.71 30.61
CA PRO A 245 -22.57 -8.97 31.21
C PRO A 245 -22.63 -8.90 32.74
N LEU A 246 -21.85 -9.78 33.39
CA LEU A 246 -21.63 -9.71 34.83
C LEU A 246 -20.96 -8.41 35.22
N LYS A 247 -19.98 -7.98 34.42
CA LYS A 247 -19.18 -6.79 34.67
C LYS A 247 -18.90 -6.04 33.38
N VAL A 248 -18.82 -4.73 33.50
CA VAL A 248 -18.33 -3.85 32.43
C VAL A 248 -17.18 -3.04 33.00
N VAL A 249 -16.02 -3.12 32.37
CA VAL A 249 -14.84 -2.34 32.75
C VAL A 249 -14.42 -1.42 31.61
N GLN A 250 -13.84 -0.28 31.96
CA GLN A 250 -13.24 0.60 30.97
C GLN A 250 -11.95 -0.03 30.43
N GLY A 251 -11.84 -0.17 29.11
CA GLY A 251 -10.64 -0.66 28.45
C GLY A 251 -9.50 0.36 28.49
N LYS A 252 -8.29 -0.06 28.12
CA LYS A 252 -7.09 0.82 28.06
C LYS A 252 -7.29 2.06 27.18
N LYS A 253 -8.10 1.95 26.12
CA LYS A 253 -8.50 3.07 25.26
C LYS A 253 -9.82 3.61 25.77
N ALA A 254 -9.99 4.93 25.80
CA ALA A 254 -11.25 5.58 26.20
C ALA A 254 -12.46 5.07 25.41
N THR A 255 -12.26 4.73 24.14
CA THR A 255 -13.30 4.21 23.23
C THR A 255 -13.63 2.73 23.40
N THR A 256 -12.95 1.99 24.29
CA THR A 256 -13.19 0.55 24.48
C THR A 256 -13.92 0.29 25.79
N LEU A 257 -15.06 -0.37 25.72
CA LEU A 257 -15.73 -1.00 26.87
C LEU A 257 -15.46 -2.49 26.85
N VAL A 258 -15.28 -3.11 28.01
CA VAL A 258 -15.00 -4.55 28.11
C VAL A 258 -16.14 -5.21 28.88
N ALA A 259 -16.94 -6.00 28.17
CA ALA A 259 -17.96 -6.86 28.76
C ALA A 259 -17.31 -8.14 29.29
N VAL A 260 -17.72 -8.56 30.48
CA VAL A 260 -17.17 -9.72 31.16
C VAL A 260 -18.32 -10.63 31.56
N GLY A 261 -18.23 -11.90 31.21
CA GLY A 261 -19.20 -12.93 31.56
C GLY A 261 -18.57 -14.15 32.18
N GLU A 262 -19.39 -15.05 32.70
CA GLU A 262 -18.91 -16.33 33.21
C GLU A 262 -18.45 -17.20 32.05
N TYR A 263 -17.26 -17.80 32.17
CA TYR A 263 -16.80 -18.83 31.23
C TYR A 263 -16.88 -20.22 31.87
N ASP A 264 -16.27 -20.38 33.04
CA ASP A 264 -16.33 -21.57 33.89
C ASP A 264 -16.16 -21.20 35.38
N ALA A 265 -15.91 -22.18 36.26
CA ALA A 265 -15.74 -21.94 37.69
C ALA A 265 -14.57 -20.99 38.02
N GLU A 266 -13.49 -21.05 37.24
CA GLU A 266 -12.20 -20.40 37.52
C GLU A 266 -11.88 -19.23 36.57
N HIS A 267 -12.61 -19.11 35.45
CA HIS A 267 -12.33 -18.13 34.40
C HIS A 267 -13.55 -17.28 34.02
N TYR A 268 -13.26 -16.03 33.70
CA TYR A 268 -14.18 -15.14 33.00
C TYR A 268 -13.94 -15.16 31.49
N LEU A 269 -15.02 -14.96 30.73
CA LEU A 269 -14.95 -14.59 29.32
C LEU A 269 -14.84 -13.07 29.22
N VAL A 270 -13.80 -12.58 28.56
CA VAL A 270 -13.52 -11.14 28.42
C VAL A 270 -13.72 -10.70 26.97
N VAL A 271 -14.60 -9.72 26.79
CA VAL A 271 -15.12 -9.28 25.48
C VAL A 271 -14.91 -7.78 25.30
N PRO A 272 -13.75 -7.33 24.78
CA PRO A 272 -13.50 -5.92 24.48
C PRO A 272 -14.26 -5.45 23.24
N VAL A 273 -15.06 -4.40 23.41
CA VAL A 273 -15.86 -3.75 22.37
C VAL A 273 -15.42 -2.30 22.21
N LYS A 274 -14.96 -1.96 21.01
CA LYS A 274 -14.61 -0.58 20.63
C LYS A 274 -15.84 0.14 20.08
N SER A 275 -16.19 1.25 20.70
CA SER A 275 -17.26 2.15 20.27
C SER A 275 -16.72 3.31 19.45
N LEU A 276 -17.37 3.57 18.32
CA LEU A 276 -17.16 4.71 17.44
C LEU A 276 -18.54 5.33 17.11
N PRO A 277 -18.62 6.59 16.67
CA PRO A 277 -19.89 7.16 16.23
C PRO A 277 -20.55 6.28 15.15
N GLY A 278 -21.76 5.80 15.42
CA GLY A 278 -22.56 4.91 14.57
C GLY A 278 -22.21 3.43 14.64
N GLU A 279 -21.18 3.00 15.39
CA GLU A 279 -20.64 1.65 15.28
C GLU A 279 -20.05 1.07 16.58
N ASN A 280 -20.25 -0.23 16.81
CA ASN A 280 -19.49 -1.00 17.82
C ASN A 280 -18.80 -2.22 17.22
N TRP A 281 -17.54 -2.42 17.58
CA TRP A 281 -16.67 -3.46 17.02
C TRP A 281 -16.05 -4.34 18.09
N LEU A 282 -16.20 -5.66 17.97
CA LEU A 282 -15.44 -6.62 18.77
C LEU A 282 -13.94 -6.50 18.41
N GLU A 283 -13.08 -6.22 19.39
CA GLU A 283 -11.63 -6.11 19.17
C GLU A 283 -10.91 -7.47 19.26
N THR A 284 -11.37 -8.36 20.15
CA THR A 284 -10.83 -9.72 20.36
C THR A 284 -11.76 -10.53 21.29
N LEU A 285 -11.40 -11.78 21.61
CA LEU A 285 -12.08 -12.66 22.56
C LEU A 285 -11.05 -13.51 23.31
N TYR A 286 -11.09 -13.54 24.64
CA TYR A 286 -10.18 -14.37 25.45
C TYR A 286 -10.76 -14.69 26.84
N ILE A 287 -10.16 -15.65 27.53
CA ILE A 287 -10.49 -15.97 28.93
C ILE A 287 -9.43 -15.43 29.89
N ASP A 288 -9.84 -15.13 31.12
CA ASP A 288 -8.96 -14.65 32.18
C ASP A 288 -9.32 -15.32 33.50
N ARG A 289 -8.33 -15.66 34.34
CA ARG A 289 -8.61 -16.25 35.65
C ARG A 289 -9.33 -15.23 36.53
N LYS A 290 -10.38 -15.65 37.24
CA LYS A 290 -11.21 -14.76 38.06
C LYS A 290 -10.38 -13.97 39.06
N GLN A 291 -9.56 -14.65 39.86
CA GLN A 291 -8.70 -14.00 40.84
C GLN A 291 -7.76 -12.97 40.19
N LYS A 292 -7.06 -13.37 39.12
CA LYS A 292 -6.18 -12.47 38.37
C LYS A 292 -6.91 -11.27 37.77
N PHE A 293 -8.16 -11.45 37.35
CA PHE A 293 -8.98 -10.38 36.78
C PHE A 293 -9.40 -9.37 37.87
N GLU A 294 -9.84 -9.85 39.04
CA GLU A 294 -10.22 -9.00 40.17
C GLU A 294 -9.03 -8.22 40.74
N ASP A 295 -7.84 -8.84 40.78
CA ASP A 295 -6.63 -8.21 41.34
C ASP A 295 -6.04 -7.12 40.43
N ARG A 296 -6.50 -6.99 39.18
CA ARG A 296 -5.96 -6.00 38.23
C ARG A 296 -6.42 -4.58 38.57
N LYS A 297 -5.46 -3.67 38.63
CA LYS A 297 -5.72 -2.22 38.59
C LYS A 297 -6.03 -1.79 37.14
N TRP A 298 -7.31 -1.59 36.85
CA TRP A 298 -7.77 -1.10 35.55
C TRP A 298 -7.35 0.36 35.36
N VAL A 299 -6.54 0.60 34.32
CA VAL A 299 -5.61 1.74 34.23
C VAL A 299 -6.29 3.08 33.92
N VAL A 300 -7.58 3.11 33.54
CA VAL A 300 -8.36 4.33 33.31
C VAL A 300 -9.84 4.06 33.62
N GLY A 301 -10.46 4.82 34.54
CA GLY A 301 -11.92 4.82 34.77
C GLY A 301 -12.52 3.67 35.61
N GLY A 302 -11.77 2.61 35.91
CA GLY A 302 -12.20 1.55 36.84
C GLY A 302 -13.35 0.64 36.34
N MET A 303 -13.94 -0.11 37.28
CA MET A 303 -15.15 -0.92 37.07
C MET A 303 -16.34 0.01 36.84
N ILE A 304 -16.95 -0.04 35.65
CA ILE A 304 -18.09 0.82 35.29
C ILE A 304 -19.37 0.25 35.90
N PHE A 305 -19.51 -1.08 35.85
CA PHE A 305 -20.68 -1.77 36.36
C PHE A 305 -20.31 -3.20 36.78
N LYS A 306 -20.90 -3.66 37.88
CA LYS A 306 -20.93 -5.06 38.32
C LYS A 306 -22.36 -5.40 38.69
N ARG A 307 -22.92 -6.45 38.09
CA ARG A 307 -24.24 -7.00 38.44
C ARG A 307 -24.18 -7.46 39.90
N ARG A 308 -25.17 -7.09 40.70
CA ARG A 308 -25.36 -7.66 42.05
C ARG A 308 -25.91 -9.07 41.88
N ASP A 309 -25.39 -10.00 42.67
CA ASP A 309 -25.86 -11.40 42.70
C ASP A 309 -27.33 -11.48 43.15
#